data_AF-A0A067K384-F1
#
_entry.id   AF-A0A067K384-F1
#
_cell.length_a   1.000
_cell.length_b   1.000
_cell.length_c   1.000
_cell.angle_alpha   90.00
_cell.angle_beta   90.00
_cell.angle_gamma   90.00
#
_symmetry.space_group_name_H-M   'P 1'
#
loop_
_entity.id
_entity.type
_entity.pdbx_description
1 polymer ?
#
loop_
_entity_poly.entity_id
_entity_poly.type
_entity_poly.pdbx_seq_one_letter_code
_entity_poly.pdbx_strand_id
1 'polypeptide(L)'
;MESSSSQTPSDDFSVFVLASDLGIDATPFLNHQERDIKEEEEETENWHDCSQYLVYDEDFSDLELLQFFRLEGFDKSGNRILRIVGKYFPAQVISGERLKKYILHKICSELPEGPFCIVYMHTTVQKEDNSPGVTILRWIYEELPADYKDRLQVVYFIHPGLRSRLVFATLGRFFLSGSLYWKIKYVSRLQYLWDDIKRGEVEIPEFVCSHDDILEDRPLTDYGIEPDPFHLHEVPNTAYSFGKYEQRWVAREYPT
;
A
#
# COMPACT_ATOMS: atom_id res chain seq x y z
N MET A 1 61.73 39.03 34.66
CA MET A 1 61.88 37.57 34.72
C MET A 1 60.50 36.99 34.92
N GLU A 2 60.08 36.19 33.94
CA GLU A 2 58.88 35.37 33.93
C GLU A 2 58.74 34.47 35.16
N SER A 3 57.49 34.09 35.47
CA SER A 3 56.95 32.71 35.59
C SER A 3 55.79 32.68 36.60
N SER A 4 54.55 32.51 36.12
CA SER A 4 53.78 31.24 36.02
C SER A 4 52.96 30.96 37.28
N SER A 5 51.66 31.30 37.32
CA SER A 5 50.51 30.47 36.88
C SER A 5 50.32 29.16 37.66
N SER A 6 49.29 29.12 38.51
CA SER A 6 48.50 27.90 38.75
C SER A 6 47.05 28.32 39.10
N GLN A 7 46.18 28.31 38.10
CA GLN A 7 44.74 28.22 38.30
C GLN A 7 44.36 26.78 37.99
N THR A 8 43.95 26.05 39.02
CA THR A 8 43.23 24.78 38.89
C THR A 8 41.79 25.09 38.45
N PRO A 9 41.29 24.55 37.33
CA PRO A 9 39.86 24.58 37.08
C PRO A 9 39.18 23.60 38.04
N SER A 10 38.26 24.11 38.86
CA SER A 10 37.29 23.30 39.57
C SER A 10 36.33 22.71 38.54
N ASP A 11 36.41 21.40 38.31
CA ASP A 11 35.39 20.67 37.57
C ASP A 11 34.11 20.65 38.42
N ASP A 12 33.19 21.57 38.11
CA ASP A 12 31.83 21.56 38.63
C ASP A 12 31.08 20.39 37.99
N PHE A 13 30.99 19.28 38.73
CA PHE A 13 30.23 18.11 38.34
C PHE A 13 28.73 18.36 38.59
N SER A 14 28.02 18.86 37.57
CA SER A 14 26.58 19.08 37.65
C SER A 14 25.81 17.79 37.34
N VAL A 15 25.22 17.18 38.37
CA VAL A 15 24.29 16.05 38.22
C VAL A 15 22.87 16.60 38.09
N PHE A 16 22.22 16.30 36.96
CA PHE A 16 20.82 16.62 36.74
C PHE A 16 19.97 15.35 36.84
N VAL A 17 18.96 15.36 37.71
CA VAL A 17 17.95 14.31 37.80
C VAL A 17 16.77 14.73 36.93
N LEU A 18 16.57 14.04 35.81
CA LEU A 18 15.45 14.28 34.90
C LEU A 18 14.30 13.33 35.23
N ALA A 19 13.10 13.90 35.39
CA ALA A 19 11.87 13.13 35.54
C ALA A 19 11.55 12.44 34.19
N SER A 20 11.37 11.12 34.22
CA SER A 20 11.18 10.28 33.02
C SER A 20 9.81 10.40 32.36
N ASP A 21 8.95 11.33 32.78
CA ASP A 21 7.54 11.41 32.37
C ASP A 21 7.26 12.38 31.22
N LEU A 22 8.29 13.07 30.72
CA LEU A 22 8.19 13.90 29.51
C LEU A 22 9.27 13.45 28.52
N GLY A 23 8.87 12.72 27.48
CA GLY A 23 9.74 12.35 26.36
C GLY A 23 10.17 13.58 25.57
N ILE A 24 11.14 14.32 26.10
CA ILE A 24 11.80 15.44 25.44
C ILE A 24 13.01 14.87 24.72
N ASP A 25 13.07 15.11 23.41
CA ASP A 25 14.19 14.73 22.57
C ASP A 25 15.46 15.47 23.02
N ALA A 26 16.45 14.71 23.48
CA ALA A 26 17.75 15.22 23.94
C ALA A 26 18.79 15.31 22.81
N THR A 27 18.43 14.92 21.57
CA THR A 27 19.31 15.03 20.39
C THR A 27 19.88 16.43 20.15
N PRO A 28 19.23 17.56 20.51
CA PRO A 28 19.81 18.89 20.30
C PRO A 28 21.04 19.17 21.19
N PHE A 29 21.24 18.37 22.24
CA PHE A 29 22.30 18.58 23.23
C PHE A 29 23.51 17.66 23.05
N LEU A 30 23.51 16.76 22.06
CA LEU A 30 24.62 15.86 21.79
C LEU A 30 25.77 16.57 21.06
N ASN A 31 27.01 16.26 21.45
CA ASN A 31 28.19 16.72 20.73
C ASN A 31 28.31 16.03 19.37
N HIS A 32 29.05 16.64 18.43
CA HIS A 32 29.11 16.16 17.03
C HIS A 32 29.51 14.68 16.92
N GLN A 33 30.47 14.24 17.73
CA GLN A 33 30.94 12.86 17.75
C GLN A 33 29.93 11.87 18.35
N GLU A 34 29.09 12.31 19.28
CA GLU A 34 28.02 11.48 19.86
C GLU A 34 26.81 11.39 18.94
N ARG A 35 26.59 12.41 18.09
CA ARG A 35 25.59 12.36 17.02
C ARG A 35 26.01 11.38 15.92
N ASP A 36 27.27 11.44 15.50
CA ASP A 36 27.79 10.52 14.48
C ASP A 36 27.73 9.05 14.96
N ILE A 37 28.07 8.78 16.23
CA ILE A 37 27.94 7.43 16.83
C ILE A 37 26.48 6.99 16.93
N LYS A 38 25.57 7.91 17.29
CA LYS A 38 24.14 7.58 17.44
C LYS A 38 23.45 7.38 16.09
N GLU A 39 23.87 8.13 15.05
CA GLU A 39 23.45 7.91 13.66
C GLU A 39 23.99 6.59 13.12
N GLU A 40 25.25 6.23 13.41
CA GLU A 40 25.82 4.92 13.07
C GLU A 40 25.17 3.76 13.84
N GLU A 41 24.82 3.94 15.12
CA GLU A 41 24.09 2.96 15.95
C GLU A 41 22.64 2.80 15.47
N GLU A 42 21.93 3.87 15.12
CA GLU A 42 20.57 3.80 14.54
C GLU A 42 20.57 3.15 13.14
N GLU A 43 21.60 3.39 12.32
CA GLU A 43 21.75 2.72 11.03
C GLU A 43 22.09 1.23 11.20
N THR A 44 22.92 0.85 12.17
CA THR A 44 23.30 -0.56 12.39
C THR A 44 22.23 -1.38 13.13
N GLU A 45 21.46 -0.79 14.03
CA GLU A 45 20.33 -1.47 14.70
C GLU A 45 19.15 -1.75 13.75
N ASN A 46 19.01 -1.00 12.64
CA ASN A 46 17.90 -1.18 11.69
C ASN A 46 18.00 -2.48 10.86
N TRP A 47 19.21 -2.99 10.61
CA TRP A 47 19.43 -4.12 9.70
C TRP A 47 19.03 -5.49 10.25
N HIS A 48 18.82 -5.61 11.57
CA HIS A 48 18.53 -6.91 12.20
C HIS A 48 17.04 -7.25 12.30
N ASP A 49 16.13 -6.31 12.06
CA ASP A 49 14.69 -6.53 12.29
C ASP A 49 13.98 -7.23 11.11
N CYS A 50 14.50 -7.10 9.88
CA CYS A 50 14.01 -7.87 8.73
C CYS A 50 14.29 -9.37 8.86
N SER A 51 15.38 -9.73 9.54
CA SER A 51 15.80 -11.13 9.66
C SER A 51 14.80 -11.97 10.44
N GLN A 52 14.11 -11.38 11.44
CA GLN A 52 13.16 -12.12 12.28
C GLN A 52 11.89 -12.54 11.53
N TYR A 53 11.49 -11.79 10.50
CA TYR A 53 10.38 -12.17 9.61
C TYR A 53 10.76 -13.25 8.59
N LEU A 54 12.05 -13.46 8.32
CA LEU A 54 12.56 -14.46 7.38
C LEU A 54 12.88 -15.81 8.03
N VAL A 55 12.83 -15.92 9.37
CA VAL A 55 13.29 -17.11 10.12
C VAL A 55 12.20 -18.15 10.37
N TYR A 56 10.93 -17.85 10.11
CA TYR A 56 9.87 -18.87 10.06
C TYR A 56 9.68 -19.32 8.61
N ASP A 57 10.09 -20.55 8.31
CA ASP A 57 9.89 -21.26 7.03
C ASP A 57 8.39 -21.59 6.83
N GLU A 58 7.55 -20.55 6.84
CA GLU A 58 6.15 -20.66 6.43
C GLU A 58 6.10 -20.84 4.92
N ASP A 59 5.52 -21.96 4.47
CA ASP A 59 5.25 -22.18 3.07
C ASP A 59 4.18 -21.20 2.57
N PHE A 60 4.52 -20.42 1.54
CA PHE A 60 3.64 -19.48 0.84
C PHE A 60 3.30 -19.92 -0.60
N SER A 61 3.57 -21.18 -0.97
CA SER A 61 3.30 -21.70 -2.32
C SER A 61 1.82 -21.57 -2.70
N ASP A 62 0.91 -21.70 -1.74
CA ASP A 62 -0.52 -21.48 -1.91
C ASP A 62 -0.83 -20.03 -2.33
N LEU A 63 -0.16 -19.05 -1.73
CA LEU A 63 -0.33 -17.63 -2.05
C LEU A 63 0.29 -17.28 -3.41
N GLU A 64 1.41 -17.90 -3.76
CA GLU A 64 2.05 -17.73 -5.08
C GLU A 64 1.11 -18.21 -6.20
N LEU A 65 0.44 -19.35 -6.00
CA LEU A 65 -0.52 -19.93 -6.95
C LEU A 65 -1.73 -19.02 -7.21
N LEU A 66 -2.11 -18.17 -6.25
CA LEU A 66 -3.20 -17.21 -6.42
C LEU A 66 -2.83 -16.05 -7.35
N GLN A 67 -1.54 -15.78 -7.55
CA GLN A 67 -1.06 -14.82 -8.53
C GLN A 67 -1.59 -13.38 -8.35
N PHE A 68 -2.06 -13.05 -7.14
CA PHE A 68 -2.56 -11.72 -6.81
C PHE A 68 -1.44 -10.69 -6.61
N PHE A 69 -0.19 -11.14 -6.41
CA PHE A 69 0.99 -10.30 -6.21
C PHE A 69 2.16 -10.90 -6.99
N ARG A 70 2.70 -10.18 -7.98
CA ARG A 70 3.83 -10.63 -8.82
C ARG A 70 4.79 -9.48 -9.16
N LEU A 71 6.06 -9.82 -9.42
CA LEU A 71 7.02 -8.90 -10.04
C LEU A 71 6.98 -9.05 -11.56
N GLU A 72 6.80 -7.95 -12.27
CA GLU A 72 6.70 -7.94 -13.74
C GLU A 72 7.46 -6.74 -14.31
N GLY A 73 7.94 -6.89 -15.55
CA GLY A 73 8.54 -5.85 -16.41
C GLY A 73 9.23 -4.64 -15.76
N PHE A 74 9.14 -3.51 -16.45
CA PHE A 74 9.58 -2.19 -16.01
C PHE A 74 8.66 -1.10 -16.59
N ASP A 75 8.47 0.00 -15.86
CA ASP A 75 7.83 1.18 -16.42
C ASP A 75 8.78 1.95 -17.36
N LYS A 76 8.28 3.00 -18.04
CA LYS A 76 9.10 3.80 -18.96
C LYS A 76 10.21 4.59 -18.27
N SER A 77 10.11 4.78 -16.95
CA SER A 77 11.12 5.43 -16.11
C SER A 77 12.17 4.44 -15.60
N GLY A 78 12.03 3.15 -15.90
CA GLY A 78 12.94 2.09 -15.47
C GLY A 78 12.64 1.53 -14.08
N ASN A 79 11.49 1.85 -13.49
CA ASN A 79 11.09 1.30 -12.19
C ASN A 79 10.57 -0.13 -12.36
N ARG A 80 10.99 -1.04 -11.49
CA ARG A 80 10.46 -2.42 -11.45
C ARG A 80 8.98 -2.40 -11.09
N ILE A 81 8.13 -3.21 -11.74
CA ILE A 81 6.68 -3.20 -11.46
C ILE A 81 6.33 -4.34 -10.50
N LEU A 82 5.63 -3.98 -9.41
CA LEU A 82 4.88 -4.91 -8.56
C LEU A 82 3.40 -4.90 -8.98
N ARG A 83 2.96 -5.97 -9.61
CA ARG A 83 1.58 -6.16 -10.04
C ARG A 83 0.75 -6.74 -8.89
N ILE A 84 -0.34 -6.05 -8.54
CA ILE A 84 -1.29 -6.48 -7.53
C ILE A 84 -2.70 -6.54 -8.12
N VAL A 85 -3.37 -7.69 -8.04
CA VAL A 85 -4.75 -7.89 -8.52
C VAL A 85 -5.66 -8.18 -7.35
N GLY A 86 -6.44 -7.17 -6.93
CA GLY A 86 -7.28 -7.29 -5.73
C GLY A 86 -8.30 -8.43 -5.81
N LYS A 87 -8.94 -8.63 -6.97
CA LYS A 87 -9.94 -9.69 -7.18
C LYS A 87 -9.44 -11.09 -6.83
N TYR A 88 -8.13 -11.34 -6.98
CA TYR A 88 -7.54 -12.66 -6.78
C TYR A 88 -7.22 -12.97 -5.31
N PHE A 89 -7.33 -12.00 -4.41
CA PHE A 89 -7.04 -12.20 -2.99
C PHE A 89 -8.27 -12.71 -2.24
N PRO A 90 -8.27 -13.92 -1.63
CA PRO A 90 -9.39 -14.43 -0.85
C PRO A 90 -9.31 -13.96 0.62
N ALA A 91 -9.84 -12.76 0.90
CA ALA A 91 -9.75 -12.12 2.21
C ALA A 91 -10.47 -12.88 3.33
N GLN A 92 -11.44 -13.73 2.99
CA GLN A 92 -12.16 -14.56 3.97
C GLN A 92 -11.34 -15.74 4.50
N VAL A 93 -10.29 -16.16 3.76
CA VAL A 93 -9.52 -17.37 4.04
C VAL A 93 -8.11 -17.03 4.53
N ILE A 94 -7.52 -15.94 4.03
CA ILE A 94 -6.16 -15.54 4.39
C ILE A 94 -6.20 -14.48 5.48
N SER A 95 -5.53 -14.76 6.60
CA SER A 95 -5.39 -13.78 7.68
C SER A 95 -4.50 -12.60 7.27
N GLY A 96 -4.76 -11.43 7.85
CA GLY A 96 -3.94 -10.23 7.61
C GLY A 96 -2.47 -10.43 8.00
N GLU A 97 -2.20 -11.19 9.07
CA GLU A 97 -0.83 -11.49 9.51
C GLU A 97 -0.07 -12.36 8.49
N ARG A 98 -0.73 -13.40 7.95
CA ARG A 98 -0.14 -14.28 6.94
C ARG A 98 0.11 -13.51 5.65
N LEU A 99 -0.85 -12.67 5.22
CA LEU A 99 -0.67 -11.78 4.09
C LEU A 99 0.53 -10.83 4.29
N LYS A 100 0.67 -10.26 5.48
CA LYS A 100 1.78 -9.37 5.83
C LYS A 100 3.12 -10.08 5.68
N LYS A 101 3.28 -11.24 6.32
CA LYS A 101 4.50 -12.05 6.23
C LYS A 101 4.85 -12.38 4.79
N TYR A 102 3.87 -12.82 3.99
CA TYR A 102 4.08 -13.12 2.58
C TYR A 102 4.56 -11.92 1.77
N ILE A 103 3.91 -10.76 1.91
CA ILE A 103 4.29 -9.56 1.14
C ILE A 103 5.69 -9.09 1.53
N LEU A 104 6.01 -9.05 2.83
CA LEU A 104 7.34 -8.68 3.31
C LEU A 104 8.39 -9.67 2.81
N HIS A 105 8.14 -10.97 2.94
CA HIS A 105 9.03 -12.02 2.43
C HIS A 105 9.30 -11.84 0.94
N LYS A 106 8.25 -11.67 0.13
CA LYS A 106 8.36 -11.55 -1.33
C LYS A 106 9.06 -10.26 -1.77
N ILE A 107 8.77 -9.13 -1.12
CA ILE A 107 9.48 -7.87 -1.41
C ILE A 107 10.95 -7.98 -1.03
N CYS A 108 11.27 -8.46 0.17
CA CYS A 108 12.65 -8.52 0.64
C CYS A 108 13.50 -9.57 -0.08
N SER A 109 12.90 -10.64 -0.60
CA SER A 109 13.64 -11.72 -1.27
C SER A 109 13.72 -11.57 -2.79
N GLU A 110 12.67 -11.06 -3.45
CA GLU A 110 12.59 -11.04 -4.91
C GLU A 110 12.78 -9.64 -5.52
N LEU A 111 12.55 -8.57 -4.77
CA LEU A 111 12.64 -7.22 -5.32
C LEU A 111 14.10 -6.78 -5.46
N PRO A 112 14.60 -6.57 -6.70
CA PRO A 112 15.97 -6.13 -6.91
C PRO A 112 16.17 -4.72 -6.37
N GLU A 113 17.42 -4.38 -6.04
CA GLU A 113 17.81 -3.01 -5.68
C GLU A 113 17.40 -1.99 -6.75
N GLY A 114 17.07 -0.78 -6.30
CA GLY A 114 16.62 0.30 -7.16
C GLY A 114 15.14 0.66 -7.02
N PRO A 115 14.67 1.66 -7.79
CA PRO A 115 13.32 2.18 -7.67
C PRO A 115 12.29 1.22 -8.26
N PHE A 116 11.09 1.23 -7.67
CA PHE A 116 9.99 0.38 -8.11
C PHE A 116 8.66 1.13 -8.05
N CYS A 117 7.67 0.59 -8.73
CA CYS A 117 6.30 1.06 -8.70
C CYS A 117 5.33 -0.09 -8.46
N ILE A 118 4.13 0.25 -7.98
CA ILE A 118 3.06 -0.71 -7.76
C ILE A 118 1.95 -0.45 -8.76
N VAL A 119 1.48 -1.49 -9.43
CA VAL A 119 0.28 -1.47 -10.26
C VAL A 119 -0.81 -2.25 -9.55
N TYR A 120 -1.69 -1.54 -8.85
CA TYR A 120 -2.82 -2.13 -8.12
C TYR A 120 -4.10 -2.05 -8.93
N MET A 121 -4.63 -3.22 -9.32
CA MET A 121 -5.88 -3.38 -10.05
C MET A 121 -7.02 -3.62 -9.06
N HIS A 122 -7.90 -2.63 -8.97
CA HIS A 122 -9.05 -2.63 -8.07
C HIS A 122 -10.35 -3.09 -8.73
N THR A 123 -10.28 -3.50 -9.99
CA THR A 123 -11.45 -3.85 -10.78
C THR A 123 -12.21 -4.98 -10.12
N THR A 124 -13.53 -4.81 -9.96
CA THR A 124 -14.43 -5.77 -9.28
C THR A 124 -14.04 -6.13 -7.84
N VAL A 125 -13.22 -5.32 -7.17
CA VAL A 125 -12.87 -5.57 -5.77
C VAL A 125 -14.10 -5.35 -4.88
N GLN A 126 -14.39 -6.33 -4.03
CA GLN A 126 -15.46 -6.28 -3.03
C GLN A 126 -14.82 -6.32 -1.66
N LYS A 127 -15.22 -5.39 -0.79
CA LYS A 127 -14.57 -5.18 0.50
C LYS A 127 -14.70 -6.41 1.40
N GLU A 128 -15.83 -7.11 1.31
CA GLU A 128 -16.22 -8.24 2.14
C GLU A 128 -15.58 -9.57 1.68
N ASP A 129 -15.09 -9.63 0.44
CA ASP A 129 -14.64 -10.88 -0.17
C ASP A 129 -13.13 -10.89 -0.44
N ASN A 130 -12.61 -9.79 -1.00
CA ASN A 130 -11.29 -9.78 -1.62
C ASN A 130 -10.43 -8.55 -1.28
N SER A 131 -10.80 -7.82 -0.23
CA SER A 131 -9.98 -6.74 0.32
C SER A 131 -9.49 -7.10 1.72
N PRO A 132 -8.17 -7.04 1.98
CA PRO A 132 -7.66 -7.16 3.35
C PRO A 132 -8.03 -5.94 4.22
N GLY A 133 -8.54 -4.86 3.62
CA GLY A 133 -8.91 -3.64 4.31
C GLY A 133 -7.74 -2.68 4.54
N VAL A 134 -8.08 -1.40 4.74
CA VAL A 134 -7.10 -0.30 4.81
C VAL A 134 -6.15 -0.46 6.00
N THR A 135 -6.62 -0.97 7.14
CA THR A 135 -5.79 -1.18 8.34
C THR A 135 -4.68 -2.19 8.09
N ILE A 136 -4.98 -3.31 7.42
CA ILE A 136 -3.98 -4.34 7.12
C ILE A 136 -2.98 -3.81 6.08
N LEU A 137 -3.46 -3.11 5.03
CA LEU A 137 -2.57 -2.49 4.04
C LEU A 137 -1.64 -1.45 4.67
N ARG A 138 -2.17 -0.61 5.57
CA ARG A 138 -1.37 0.34 6.35
C ARG A 138 -0.31 -0.39 7.18
N TRP A 139 -0.71 -1.44 7.88
CA TRP A 139 0.21 -2.21 8.72
C TRP A 139 1.36 -2.82 7.91
N ILE A 140 1.06 -3.42 6.75
CA ILE A 140 2.09 -3.93 5.83
C ILE A 140 3.05 -2.82 5.40
N TYR A 141 2.52 -1.67 5.03
CA TYR A 141 3.36 -0.55 4.61
C TYR A 141 4.22 0.01 5.75
N GLU A 142 3.67 0.13 6.96
CA GLU A 142 4.41 0.65 8.12
C GLU A 142 5.57 -0.27 8.51
N GLU A 143 5.44 -1.57 8.29
CA GLU A 143 6.47 -2.58 8.59
C GLU A 143 7.53 -2.73 7.50
N LEU A 144 7.32 -2.14 6.31
CA LEU A 144 8.37 -2.10 5.30
C LEU A 144 9.55 -1.27 5.80
N PRO A 145 10.80 -1.69 5.57
CA PRO A 145 11.96 -0.87 5.91
C PRO A 145 11.96 0.45 5.14
N ALA A 146 12.66 1.45 5.70
CA ALA A 146 12.65 2.81 5.16
C ALA A 146 13.18 2.89 3.71
N ASP A 147 14.19 2.09 3.38
CA ASP A 147 14.77 2.04 2.04
C ASP A 147 13.72 1.64 0.98
N TYR A 148 12.88 0.63 1.25
CA TYR A 148 11.81 0.22 0.35
C TYR A 148 10.73 1.30 0.21
N LYS A 149 10.39 1.98 1.31
CA LYS A 149 9.43 3.09 1.29
C LYS A 149 9.93 4.24 0.42
N ASP A 150 11.23 4.53 0.45
CA ASP A 150 11.86 5.60 -0.32
C ASP A 150 12.03 5.24 -1.80
N ARG A 151 12.37 3.98 -2.07
CA ARG A 151 12.49 3.42 -3.43
C ARG A 151 11.16 3.30 -4.18
N LEU A 152 10.04 3.18 -3.47
CA LEU A 152 8.71 3.22 -4.07
C LEU A 152 8.45 4.59 -4.72
N GLN A 153 8.32 4.66 -6.03
CA GLN A 153 8.13 5.93 -6.75
C GLN A 153 6.67 6.29 -6.95
N VAL A 154 5.84 5.32 -7.34
CA VAL A 154 4.43 5.54 -7.70
C VAL A 154 3.59 4.30 -7.46
N VAL A 155 2.33 4.52 -7.07
CA VAL A 155 1.29 3.50 -6.95
C VAL A 155 0.19 3.82 -7.94
N TYR A 156 0.14 3.09 -9.05
CA TYR A 156 -0.94 3.14 -10.01
C TYR A 156 -2.15 2.41 -9.45
N PHE A 157 -3.22 3.16 -9.17
CA PHE A 157 -4.46 2.62 -8.66
C PHE A 157 -5.50 2.56 -9.78
N ILE A 158 -5.64 1.39 -10.39
CA ILE A 158 -6.45 1.14 -11.59
C ILE A 158 -7.90 0.84 -11.22
N HIS A 159 -8.82 1.49 -11.93
CA HIS A 159 -10.28 1.42 -11.75
C HIS A 159 -10.73 1.65 -10.29
N PRO A 160 -10.29 2.74 -9.64
CA PRO A 160 -10.72 3.05 -8.29
C PRO A 160 -12.18 3.51 -8.33
N GLY A 161 -13.09 2.73 -7.75
CA GLY A 161 -14.50 3.11 -7.66
C GLY A 161 -14.73 4.34 -6.78
N LEU A 162 -15.89 4.99 -6.94
CA LEU A 162 -16.25 6.20 -6.18
C LEU A 162 -16.08 6.05 -4.66
N ARG A 163 -16.46 4.90 -4.09
CA ARG A 163 -16.31 4.62 -2.65
C ARG A 163 -14.84 4.65 -2.22
N SER A 164 -13.97 3.97 -2.95
CA SER A 164 -12.53 3.92 -2.66
C SER A 164 -11.92 5.32 -2.77
N ARG A 165 -12.25 6.07 -3.83
CA ARG A 165 -11.82 7.47 -3.99
C ARG A 165 -12.26 8.35 -2.82
N LEU A 166 -13.52 8.23 -2.38
CA LEU A 166 -14.04 9.00 -1.25
C LEU A 166 -13.33 8.65 0.05
N VAL A 167 -13.08 7.36 0.30
CA VAL A 167 -12.32 6.90 1.48
C VAL A 167 -10.91 7.47 1.47
N PHE A 168 -10.16 7.39 0.36
CA PHE A 168 -8.82 7.95 0.29
C PHE A 168 -8.81 9.49 0.37
N ALA A 169 -9.80 10.17 -0.21
CA ALA A 169 -9.90 11.63 -0.13
C ALA A 169 -10.20 12.13 1.30
N THR A 170 -11.04 11.40 2.05
CA THR A 170 -11.47 11.81 3.41
C THR A 170 -10.54 11.31 4.50
N LEU A 171 -10.11 10.06 4.39
CA LEU A 171 -9.37 9.34 5.42
C LEU A 171 -7.92 9.04 5.03
N GLY A 172 -7.58 9.06 3.74
CA GLY A 172 -6.26 8.64 3.25
C GLY A 172 -5.10 9.39 3.89
N ARG A 173 -5.26 10.68 4.20
CA ARG A 173 -4.22 11.48 4.90
C ARG A 173 -3.95 11.03 6.34
N PHE A 174 -4.88 10.33 6.99
CA PHE A 174 -4.73 9.85 8.36
C PHE A 174 -4.21 8.41 8.43
N PHE A 175 -4.52 7.60 7.41
CA PHE A 175 -4.16 6.18 7.38
C PHE A 175 -2.97 5.85 6.51
N LEU A 176 -2.62 6.68 5.53
CA LEU A 176 -1.41 6.53 4.73
C LEU A 176 -0.36 7.51 5.24
N SER A 177 0.91 7.12 5.22
CA SER A 177 1.96 8.11 5.43
C SER A 177 1.84 9.22 4.40
N GLY A 178 2.21 10.45 4.76
CA GLY A 178 2.16 11.57 3.83
C GLY A 178 2.90 11.23 2.53
N SER A 179 4.07 10.61 2.64
CA SER A 179 4.86 10.15 1.49
C SER A 179 4.11 9.15 0.59
N LEU A 180 3.39 8.18 1.14
CA LEU A 180 2.64 7.20 0.35
C LEU A 180 1.42 7.83 -0.33
N TYR A 181 0.67 8.68 0.37
CA TYR A 181 -0.52 9.33 -0.18
C TYR A 181 -0.20 10.13 -1.45
N TRP A 182 0.92 10.85 -1.46
CA TRP A 182 1.37 11.62 -2.62
C TRP A 182 1.89 10.76 -3.79
N LYS A 183 2.23 9.49 -3.54
CA LYS A 183 2.68 8.53 -4.57
C LYS A 183 1.51 7.86 -5.31
N ILE A 184 0.27 8.01 -4.85
CA ILE A 184 -0.90 7.38 -5.48
C ILE A 184 -1.33 8.15 -6.73
N LYS A 185 -1.31 7.46 -7.88
CA LYS A 185 -1.86 7.94 -9.15
C LYS A 185 -3.11 7.15 -9.50
N TYR A 186 -4.27 7.83 -9.50
CA TYR A 186 -5.54 7.21 -9.89
C TYR A 186 -5.63 7.05 -11.40
N VAL A 187 -5.92 5.83 -11.86
CA VAL A 187 -6.04 5.47 -13.28
C VAL A 187 -7.45 4.95 -13.53
N SER A 188 -8.34 5.83 -13.98
CA SER A 188 -9.74 5.46 -14.28
C SER A 188 -9.90 4.63 -15.55
N ARG A 189 -8.92 4.69 -16.46
CA ARG A 189 -8.92 3.95 -17.74
C ARG A 189 -7.53 3.41 -18.02
N LEU A 190 -7.43 2.21 -18.58
CA LEU A 190 -6.17 1.58 -18.95
C LEU A 190 -5.37 2.40 -19.96
N GLN A 191 -6.03 3.18 -20.81
CA GLN A 191 -5.36 4.06 -21.77
C GLN A 191 -4.33 5.01 -21.12
N TYR A 192 -4.63 5.52 -19.92
CA TYR A 192 -3.74 6.43 -19.19
C TYR A 192 -2.58 5.70 -18.50
N LEU A 193 -2.70 4.38 -18.29
CA LEU A 193 -1.58 3.57 -17.80
C LEU A 193 -0.47 3.51 -18.86
N TRP A 194 -0.85 3.44 -20.14
CA TRP A 194 0.07 3.29 -21.25
C TRP A 194 0.93 4.54 -21.53
N ASP A 195 0.60 5.67 -20.91
CA ASP A 195 1.43 6.87 -20.93
C ASP A 195 2.73 6.65 -20.14
N ASP A 196 2.69 5.84 -19.09
CA ASP A 196 3.82 5.61 -18.19
C ASP A 196 4.42 4.20 -18.32
N ILE A 197 3.63 3.22 -18.75
CA ILE A 197 4.05 1.81 -18.85
C ILE A 197 3.90 1.33 -20.30
N LYS A 198 4.87 0.57 -20.82
CA LYS A 198 4.74 -0.03 -22.15
C LYS A 198 3.81 -1.24 -22.10
N ARG A 199 3.02 -1.46 -23.16
CA ARG A 199 2.18 -2.65 -23.27
C ARG A 199 3.05 -3.91 -23.25
N GLY A 200 2.64 -4.91 -22.49
CA GLY A 200 3.38 -6.17 -22.33
C GLY A 200 4.36 -6.20 -21.15
N GLU A 201 4.68 -5.05 -20.54
CA GLU A 201 5.52 -5.01 -19.33
C GLU A 201 4.78 -5.48 -18.08
N VAL A 202 3.45 -5.33 -18.08
CA VAL A 202 2.57 -5.81 -17.01
C VAL A 202 1.39 -6.56 -17.61
N GLU A 203 1.10 -7.74 -17.06
CA GLU A 203 -0.04 -8.56 -17.45
C GLU A 203 -1.32 -7.96 -16.87
N ILE A 204 -2.24 -7.55 -17.74
CA ILE A 204 -3.58 -7.09 -17.36
C ILE A 204 -4.55 -8.26 -17.52
N PRO A 205 -5.22 -8.71 -16.44
CA PRO A 205 -6.22 -9.77 -16.55
C PRO A 205 -7.37 -9.41 -17.47
N GLU A 206 -7.94 -10.42 -18.14
CA GLU A 206 -9.04 -10.23 -19.11
C GLU A 206 -10.23 -9.48 -18.49
N PHE A 207 -10.62 -9.81 -17.26
CA PHE A 207 -11.74 -9.13 -16.59
C PHE A 207 -11.48 -7.64 -16.33
N VAL A 208 -10.22 -7.22 -16.25
CA VAL A 208 -9.84 -5.80 -16.12
C VAL A 208 -10.01 -5.10 -17.46
N CYS A 209 -9.59 -5.74 -18.57
CA CYS A 209 -9.82 -5.25 -19.93
C CYS A 209 -11.32 -5.14 -20.24
N SER A 210 -12.10 -6.19 -19.99
CA SER A 210 -13.56 -6.15 -20.24
C SER A 210 -14.25 -5.05 -19.44
N HIS A 211 -13.77 -4.74 -18.24
CA HIS A 211 -14.30 -3.62 -17.46
C HIS A 211 -13.91 -2.26 -18.07
N ASP A 212 -12.67 -2.11 -18.55
CA ASP A 212 -12.23 -0.88 -19.22
C ASP A 212 -13.05 -0.60 -20.49
N ASP A 213 -13.37 -1.64 -21.27
CA ASP A 213 -14.22 -1.54 -22.47
C ASP A 213 -15.62 -1.01 -22.10
N ILE A 214 -16.21 -1.52 -21.01
CA ILE A 214 -17.50 -1.02 -20.51
C ILE A 214 -17.41 0.46 -20.11
N LEU A 215 -16.28 0.89 -19.51
CA LEU A 215 -16.06 2.29 -19.15
C LEU A 215 -15.84 3.18 -20.39
N GLU A 216 -15.46 2.63 -21.53
CA GLU A 216 -15.42 3.35 -22.81
C GLU A 216 -16.81 3.69 -23.32
N ASP A 217 -17.69 2.70 -23.31
CA ASP A 217 -19.07 2.89 -23.75
C ASP A 217 -19.93 3.62 -22.71
N ARG A 218 -19.56 3.55 -21.43
CA ARG A 218 -20.36 4.04 -20.29
C ARG A 218 -19.50 4.77 -19.25
N PRO A 219 -18.96 5.95 -19.59
CA PRO A 219 -17.94 6.64 -18.79
C PRO A 219 -18.39 7.17 -17.43
N LEU A 220 -19.68 7.07 -17.08
CA LEU A 220 -20.20 7.52 -15.78
C LEU A 220 -20.43 6.37 -14.78
N THR A 221 -20.22 5.12 -15.20
CA THR A 221 -20.52 3.94 -14.38
C THR A 221 -19.52 3.74 -13.23
N ASP A 222 -18.29 4.24 -13.36
CA ASP A 222 -17.30 4.31 -12.28
C ASP A 222 -17.68 5.29 -11.15
N TYR A 223 -18.55 6.27 -11.46
CA TYR A 223 -19.18 7.18 -10.51
C TYR A 223 -20.50 6.63 -9.92
N GLY A 224 -20.88 5.39 -10.24
CA GLY A 224 -22.13 4.78 -9.75
C GLY A 224 -23.39 5.32 -10.43
N ILE A 225 -23.25 5.97 -11.58
CA ILE A 225 -24.36 6.42 -12.41
C ILE A 225 -24.59 5.35 -13.48
N GLU A 226 -25.63 4.55 -13.29
CA GLU A 226 -26.03 3.56 -14.29
C GLU A 226 -26.89 4.23 -15.37
N PRO A 227 -26.65 3.96 -16.67
CA PRO A 227 -27.55 4.42 -17.72
C PRO A 227 -28.93 3.75 -17.58
N ASP A 228 -29.99 4.51 -17.87
CA ASP A 228 -31.38 4.05 -17.77
C ASP A 228 -31.59 2.75 -18.59
N PRO A 229 -32.01 1.63 -17.96
CA PRO A 229 -32.27 0.36 -18.64
C PRO A 229 -33.30 0.46 -19.78
N PHE A 230 -34.20 1.46 -19.71
CA PHE A 230 -35.32 1.59 -20.66
C PHE A 230 -35.00 2.42 -21.90
N HIS A 231 -33.81 3.03 -21.99
CA HIS A 231 -33.39 3.84 -23.14
C HIS A 231 -32.47 3.10 -24.14
N LEU A 232 -32.26 1.80 -23.96
CA LEU A 232 -31.30 1.01 -24.75
C LEU A 232 -32.01 0.00 -25.66
N HIS A 233 -32.58 0.48 -26.78
CA HIS A 233 -33.22 -0.41 -27.77
C HIS A 233 -32.25 -1.03 -28.80
N GLU A 234 -30.92 -0.91 -28.64
CA GLU A 234 -29.95 -1.29 -29.68
C GLU A 234 -28.64 -1.98 -29.22
N VAL A 235 -28.62 -2.72 -28.10
CA VAL A 235 -27.44 -3.57 -27.78
C VAL A 235 -27.83 -4.89 -27.12
N PRO A 236 -27.16 -6.03 -27.44
CA PRO A 236 -27.56 -7.34 -26.92
C PRO A 236 -27.47 -7.40 -25.39
N ASN A 237 -28.53 -7.90 -24.77
CA ASN A 237 -28.62 -8.18 -23.34
C ASN A 237 -27.57 -9.24 -22.92
N THR A 238 -26.36 -8.81 -22.58
CA THR A 238 -25.50 -9.59 -21.67
C THR A 238 -25.83 -9.16 -20.26
N ALA A 239 -26.71 -9.92 -19.61
CA ALA A 239 -27.10 -9.74 -18.23
C ALA A 239 -25.88 -9.89 -17.30
N TYR A 240 -25.35 -8.76 -16.83
CA TYR A 240 -24.52 -8.72 -15.63
C TYR A 240 -25.22 -7.82 -14.62
N SER A 241 -26.06 -8.46 -13.80
CA SER A 241 -26.63 -7.83 -12.61
C SER A 241 -25.51 -7.71 -11.57
N PHE A 242 -24.93 -6.52 -11.43
CA PHE A 242 -24.08 -6.22 -10.29
C PHE A 242 -24.97 -6.07 -9.05
N GLY A 243 -24.90 -7.11 -8.21
CA GLY A 243 -25.49 -7.28 -6.89
C GLY A 243 -26.11 -6.06 -6.22
N LYS A 244 -27.44 -6.00 -6.26
CA LYS A 244 -28.27 -5.36 -5.23
C LYS A 244 -29.15 -6.46 -4.60
N TYR A 245 -28.58 -7.23 -3.67
CA TYR A 245 -29.39 -8.04 -2.75
C TYR A 245 -30.01 -7.10 -1.72
N GLU A 246 -31.08 -6.41 -2.09
CA GLU A 246 -32.03 -5.88 -1.11
C GLU A 246 -32.85 -7.07 -0.59
N GLN A 247 -32.55 -7.50 0.64
CA GLN A 247 -33.46 -8.32 1.43
C GLN A 247 -34.77 -7.55 1.64
N ARG A 248 -35.71 -7.70 0.71
CA ARG A 248 -37.06 -7.18 0.88
C ARG A 248 -37.83 -8.18 1.73
N TRP A 249 -38.02 -7.80 2.99
CA TRP A 249 -38.99 -8.33 3.93
C TRP A 249 -40.29 -8.75 3.21
N VAL A 250 -40.54 -10.05 3.13
CA VAL A 250 -41.85 -10.59 2.79
C VAL A 250 -42.62 -10.69 4.10
N ALA A 251 -43.50 -9.72 4.33
CA ALA A 251 -44.54 -9.84 5.33
C ALA A 251 -45.38 -11.08 4.99
N ARG A 252 -45.37 -12.06 5.89
CA ARG A 252 -46.15 -13.29 5.78
C ARG A 252 -47.59 -12.95 6.16
N GLU A 253 -48.41 -12.59 5.19
CA GLU A 253 -49.87 -12.63 5.36
C GLU A 253 -50.30 -14.10 5.37
N TYR A 254 -50.83 -14.56 6.50
CA TYR A 254 -51.56 -15.82 6.56
C TYR A 254 -53.05 -15.53 6.34
N PRO A 255 -53.73 -16.26 5.45
CA PRO A 255 -55.18 -16.30 5.43
C PRO A 255 -55.68 -17.40 6.38
N THR A 256 -56.44 -17.01 7.40
CA THR A 256 -57.76 -17.53 7.81
C THR A 256 -58.16 -16.91 9.15
#